data_AF-A0A8S4RH93-F1
#
_entry.id   AF-A0A8S4RH93-F1
#
_cell.length_a   1.000
_cell.length_b   1.000
_cell.length_c   1.000
_cell.angle_alpha   90.00
_cell.angle_beta   90.00
_cell.angle_gamma   90.00
#
_symmetry.space_group_name_H-M   'P 1'
#
loop_
_entity.id
_entity.type
_entity.pdbx_description
1 polymer ?
#
loop_
_entity_poly.entity_id
_entity_poly.type
_entity_poly.pdbx_seq_one_letter_code
_entity_poly.pdbx_strand_id
1 'polypeptide(L)'
;MLNLESLPKHLAIIMDGNGRWANNQGRVKIDGYRKGSEVAFDIAKHCTVLAIPYLTLYAFSMENWLRSENETDYLFNLFYYTLTNEDKMKFIYNCNIKLNFIGNLSLLPSKIFDQIKKAEEVTHKNDGLLLTVAVSYGAKQEIIHAINNVIKGNIDCVLEEEFEKFLYTKDLPKLDLLIRTGGEKSEKVNKELPALTVENAVNYNIIVGLLQTDESQNIYEIFNNFGVKTIFIDYDKIINLKEIQEEFAKQDEILAKKLILDRIKVEVAKFIKEQKINRIFISDNFHSALNPYRQLVNEAIVKIVDDNPTIHLLAICGGLQDIMHAKEIEITNVVNDEKNHLKSASYPQKENIPLQQIKIVPGSSLEKVVARFLLPNQNGWFSTYFPNAHSGTVSNTTENRRRLELLGYKIAAFANDGLIEAIEDKHSNIYFQSHLEALVVKSDKNSRLSSQKVRQVSTLVAIAIINDFLHRV
;
A
#
# COMPACT_ATOMS: atom_id res chain seq x y z
N MET A 1 -5.01 -3.78 -10.51
CA MET A 1 -4.56 -2.83 -9.46
C MET A 1 -4.01 -1.62 -10.15
N LEU A 2 -4.06 -0.57 -9.36
CA LEU A 2 -3.93 0.81 -9.71
C LEU A 2 -2.46 1.09 -9.99
N ASN A 3 -2.11 1.26 -11.27
CA ASN A 3 -0.86 1.91 -11.64
C ASN A 3 -0.87 3.28 -10.94
N LEU A 4 0.08 3.55 -10.03
CA LEU A 4 0.12 4.80 -9.27
C LEU A 4 0.25 6.03 -10.18
N GLU A 5 0.83 5.89 -11.38
CA GLU A 5 0.84 6.96 -12.40
C GLU A 5 -0.51 7.16 -13.08
N SER A 6 -1.39 6.14 -13.04
CA SER A 6 -2.77 6.19 -13.53
C SER A 6 -3.77 6.61 -12.44
N LEU A 7 -3.34 6.69 -11.18
CA LEU A 7 -4.20 7.20 -10.12
C LEU A 7 -4.52 8.67 -10.37
N PRO A 8 -5.77 9.09 -10.09
CA PRO A 8 -6.11 10.50 -10.15
C PRO A 8 -5.22 11.26 -9.16
N LYS A 9 -4.58 12.34 -9.61
CA LYS A 9 -3.94 13.30 -8.72
C LYS A 9 -4.99 14.04 -7.92
N HIS A 10 -6.14 14.33 -8.54
CA HIS A 10 -7.30 14.92 -7.90
C HIS A 10 -8.55 14.05 -8.08
N LEU A 11 -9.02 13.52 -6.96
CA LEU A 11 -10.26 12.76 -6.85
C LEU A 11 -11.34 13.61 -6.18
N ALA A 12 -12.53 13.69 -6.77
CA ALA A 12 -13.71 14.25 -6.14
C ALA A 12 -14.78 13.18 -5.93
N ILE A 13 -15.46 13.22 -4.78
CA ILE A 13 -16.51 12.27 -4.42
C ILE A 13 -17.77 12.98 -3.95
N ILE A 14 -18.87 12.73 -4.64
CA ILE A 14 -20.22 13.09 -4.22
C ILE A 14 -20.79 11.93 -3.40
N MET A 15 -20.83 12.11 -2.08
CA MET A 15 -21.23 11.10 -1.10
C MET A 15 -22.75 11.01 -0.95
N ASP A 16 -23.43 10.59 -2.02
CA ASP A 16 -24.88 10.45 -2.08
C ASP A 16 -25.35 9.04 -1.66
N GLY A 17 -26.58 8.94 -1.17
CA GLY A 17 -27.22 7.67 -0.78
C GLY A 17 -27.29 7.39 0.74
N ASN A 18 -26.79 8.26 1.61
CA ASN A 18 -26.80 8.05 3.07
C ASN A 18 -28.21 7.77 3.63
N GLY A 19 -29.20 8.57 3.22
CA GLY A 19 -30.60 8.38 3.65
C GLY A 19 -31.21 7.08 3.12
N ARG A 20 -30.92 6.72 1.86
CA ARG A 20 -31.37 5.45 1.27
C ARG A 20 -30.74 4.25 1.98
N TRP A 21 -29.45 4.34 2.30
CA TRP A 21 -28.75 3.32 3.07
C TRP A 21 -29.39 3.12 4.44
N ALA A 22 -29.69 4.20 5.18
CA ALA A 22 -30.35 4.09 6.47
C ALA A 22 -31.71 3.40 6.37
N ASN A 23 -32.54 3.83 5.40
CA ASN A 23 -33.86 3.24 5.16
C ASN A 23 -33.77 1.73 4.84
N ASN A 24 -32.81 1.33 4.00
CA ASN A 24 -32.60 -0.08 3.64
C ASN A 24 -32.13 -0.94 4.83
N GLN A 25 -31.57 -0.31 5.87
CA GLN A 25 -31.17 -0.96 7.11
C GLN A 25 -32.24 -0.87 8.21
N GLY A 26 -33.43 -0.33 7.92
CA GLY A 26 -34.47 -0.07 8.92
C GLY A 26 -34.07 0.99 9.96
N ARG A 27 -33.15 1.89 9.60
CA ARG A 27 -32.58 2.93 10.47
C ARG A 27 -33.07 4.32 10.08
N VAL A 28 -32.96 5.26 11.01
CA VAL A 28 -33.25 6.68 10.74
C VAL A 28 -32.14 7.31 9.89
N LYS A 29 -32.49 8.27 9.01
CA LYS A 29 -31.52 8.96 8.10
C LYS A 29 -30.24 9.44 8.79
N ILE A 30 -30.40 9.93 10.01
CA ILE A 30 -29.36 10.39 10.94
C ILE A 30 -28.23 9.36 11.10
N ASP A 31 -28.56 8.07 11.22
CA ASP A 31 -27.58 6.98 11.31
C ASP A 31 -26.80 6.83 10.00
N GLY A 32 -27.47 7.03 8.86
CA GLY A 32 -26.84 7.07 7.56
C GLY A 32 -25.82 8.19 7.42
N TYR A 33 -26.11 9.38 7.96
CA TYR A 33 -25.15 10.50 7.96
C TYR A 33 -23.94 10.22 8.84
N ARG A 34 -24.12 9.60 10.01
CA ARG A 34 -23.00 9.14 10.84
C ARG A 34 -22.14 8.13 10.10
N LYS A 35 -22.76 7.15 9.45
CA LYS A 35 -22.06 6.15 8.65
C LYS A 35 -21.30 6.79 7.48
N GLY A 36 -21.92 7.75 6.79
CA GLY A 36 -21.27 8.52 5.74
C GLY A 36 -20.05 9.29 6.25
N SER A 37 -20.12 9.88 7.44
CA SER A 37 -18.97 10.54 8.08
C SER A 37 -17.84 9.54 8.37
N GLU A 38 -18.13 8.35 8.87
CA GLU A 38 -17.10 7.30 9.07
C GLU A 38 -16.44 6.91 7.74
N VAL A 39 -17.25 6.70 6.70
CA VAL A 39 -16.76 6.34 5.36
C VAL A 39 -15.89 7.45 4.77
N ALA A 40 -16.19 8.73 5.01
CA ALA A 40 -15.35 9.84 4.58
C ALA A 40 -13.92 9.77 5.18
N PHE A 41 -13.80 9.40 6.45
CA PHE A 41 -12.50 9.18 7.10
C PHE A 41 -11.77 7.98 6.51
N ASP A 42 -12.48 6.88 6.25
CA ASP A 42 -11.91 5.72 5.58
C ASP A 42 -11.41 6.09 4.18
N ILE A 43 -12.18 6.82 3.38
CA ILE A 43 -11.76 7.28 2.05
C ILE A 43 -10.51 8.16 2.15
N ALA A 44 -10.48 9.13 3.06
CA ALA A 44 -9.32 10.00 3.25
C ALA A 44 -8.07 9.17 3.62
N LYS A 45 -8.22 8.19 4.53
CA LYS A 45 -7.16 7.24 4.87
C LYS A 45 -6.64 6.50 3.64
N HIS A 46 -7.53 5.96 2.80
CA HIS A 46 -7.14 5.24 1.59
C HIS A 46 -6.47 6.17 0.56
N CYS A 47 -6.90 7.42 0.44
CA CYS A 47 -6.24 8.39 -0.44
C CYS A 47 -4.82 8.71 0.04
N THR A 48 -4.62 8.90 1.35
CA THR A 48 -3.28 9.01 1.93
C THR A 48 -2.43 7.78 1.64
N VAL A 49 -3.02 6.58 1.80
CA VAL A 49 -2.33 5.30 1.53
C VAL A 49 -1.90 5.17 0.06
N LEU A 50 -2.79 5.52 -0.85
CA LEU A 50 -2.58 5.45 -2.29
C LEU A 50 -1.75 6.62 -2.83
N ALA A 51 -1.29 7.52 -1.95
CA ALA A 51 -0.58 8.74 -2.30
C ALA A 51 -1.34 9.61 -3.32
N ILE A 52 -2.68 9.64 -3.24
CA ILE A 52 -3.51 10.59 -3.98
C ILE A 52 -3.36 11.95 -3.29
N PRO A 53 -2.81 12.98 -3.96
CA PRO A 53 -2.47 14.24 -3.30
C PRO A 53 -3.69 15.15 -3.05
N TYR A 54 -4.77 15.06 -3.84
CA TYR A 54 -5.95 15.91 -3.69
C TYR A 54 -7.25 15.10 -3.63
N LEU A 55 -8.03 15.30 -2.57
CA LEU A 55 -9.36 14.70 -2.40
C LEU A 55 -10.38 15.80 -2.12
N THR A 56 -11.42 15.89 -2.93
CA THR A 56 -12.57 16.78 -2.70
C THR A 56 -13.81 15.98 -2.32
N LEU A 57 -14.35 16.18 -1.12
CA LEU A 57 -15.57 15.53 -0.66
C LEU A 57 -16.75 16.49 -0.67
N TYR A 58 -17.83 16.10 -1.33
CA TYR A 58 -19.08 16.85 -1.35
C TYR A 58 -19.90 16.56 -0.09
N ALA A 59 -19.78 17.41 0.93
CA ALA A 59 -20.37 17.17 2.24
C ALA A 59 -21.75 17.79 2.41
N PHE A 60 -21.96 19.02 1.91
CA PHE A 60 -23.24 19.73 2.03
C PHE A 60 -23.44 20.70 0.87
N SER A 61 -24.51 20.52 0.09
CA SER A 61 -24.79 21.35 -1.10
C SER A 61 -25.71 22.53 -0.82
N MET A 62 -25.77 23.49 -1.75
CA MET A 62 -26.75 24.59 -1.69
C MET A 62 -28.20 24.07 -1.68
N GLU A 63 -28.49 22.98 -2.38
CA GLU A 63 -29.81 22.35 -2.39
C GLU A 63 -30.14 21.63 -1.06
N ASN A 64 -29.14 21.29 -0.25
CA ASN A 64 -29.37 20.67 1.05
C ASN A 64 -30.00 21.62 2.07
N TRP A 65 -29.90 22.94 1.86
CA TRP A 65 -30.64 23.94 2.64
C TRP A 65 -32.17 23.82 2.48
N LEU A 66 -32.66 23.16 1.44
CA LEU A 66 -34.10 22.91 1.23
C LEU A 66 -34.65 21.75 2.08
N ARG A 67 -33.78 21.06 2.83
CA ARG A 67 -34.21 20.00 3.77
C ARG A 67 -34.87 20.61 5.00
N SER A 68 -35.56 19.79 5.78
CA SER A 68 -36.16 20.27 7.04
C SER A 68 -35.09 20.82 7.97
N GLU A 69 -35.46 21.83 8.76
CA GLU A 69 -34.57 22.49 9.72
C GLU A 69 -33.91 21.47 10.67
N ASN A 70 -34.70 20.55 11.23
CA ASN A 70 -34.21 19.46 12.08
C ASN A 70 -33.13 18.59 11.39
N GLU A 71 -33.27 18.31 10.10
CA GLU A 71 -32.30 17.50 9.37
C GLU A 71 -31.00 18.29 9.11
N THR A 72 -31.14 19.57 8.77
CA THR A 72 -30.02 20.50 8.55
C THR A 72 -29.23 20.73 9.84
N ASP A 73 -29.91 20.98 10.97
CA ASP A 73 -29.30 21.14 12.29
C ASP A 73 -28.53 19.90 12.72
N TYR A 74 -29.07 18.71 12.44
CA TYR A 74 -28.38 17.47 12.75
C TYR A 74 -27.08 17.33 11.95
N LEU A 75 -27.10 17.62 10.64
CA LEU A 75 -25.91 17.57 9.80
C LEU A 75 -24.83 18.54 10.31
N PHE A 76 -25.24 19.75 10.70
CA PHE A 76 -24.33 20.74 11.28
C PHE A 76 -23.79 20.34 12.65
N ASN A 77 -24.59 19.71 13.51
CA ASN A 77 -24.11 19.18 14.79
C ASN A 77 -23.15 18.00 14.59
N LEU A 78 -23.39 17.12 13.61
CA LEU A 78 -22.47 16.03 13.25
C LEU A 78 -21.14 16.58 12.69
N PHE A 79 -21.23 17.63 11.88
CA PHE A 79 -20.07 18.30 11.32
C PHE A 79 -19.25 19.00 12.41
N TYR A 80 -19.92 19.75 13.30
CA TYR A 80 -19.29 20.34 14.49
C TYR A 80 -18.60 19.27 15.35
N TYR A 81 -19.30 18.18 15.70
CA TYR A 81 -18.73 17.06 16.44
C TYR A 81 -17.49 16.49 15.76
N THR A 82 -17.50 16.40 14.43
CA THR A 82 -16.36 15.88 13.66
C THR A 82 -15.13 16.76 13.77
N LEU A 83 -15.31 18.09 13.75
CA LEU A 83 -14.22 19.06 13.88
C LEU A 83 -13.73 19.25 15.32
N THR A 84 -14.58 19.01 16.32
CA THR A 84 -14.21 19.15 17.74
C THR A 84 -13.79 17.85 18.41
N ASN A 85 -13.98 16.70 17.76
CA ASN A 85 -13.57 15.42 18.31
C ASN A 85 -12.05 15.27 18.23
N GLU A 86 -11.41 15.12 19.38
CA GLU A 86 -9.96 15.06 19.51
C GLU A 86 -9.34 13.89 18.75
N ASP A 87 -9.94 12.69 18.80
CA ASP A 87 -9.43 11.51 18.11
C ASP A 87 -9.49 11.67 16.59
N LYS A 88 -10.56 12.28 16.08
CA LYS A 88 -10.70 12.57 14.65
C LYS A 88 -9.69 13.61 14.17
N MET A 89 -9.50 14.69 14.94
CA MET A 89 -8.51 15.71 14.59
C MET A 89 -7.06 15.18 14.71
N LYS A 90 -6.78 14.35 15.72
CA LYS A 90 -5.50 13.62 15.82
C LYS A 90 -5.29 12.71 14.63
N PHE A 91 -6.31 11.98 14.18
CA PHE A 91 -6.21 11.16 12.97
C PHE A 91 -5.84 12.01 11.74
N ILE A 92 -6.56 13.11 11.49
CA ILE A 92 -6.30 14.00 10.35
C ILE A 92 -4.87 14.53 10.41
N TYR A 93 -4.46 15.04 11.57
CA TYR A 93 -3.12 15.58 11.77
C TYR A 93 -2.03 14.51 11.57
N ASN A 94 -2.17 13.36 12.23
CA ASN A 94 -1.17 12.28 12.21
C ASN A 94 -1.08 11.56 10.86
N CYS A 95 -2.16 11.55 10.06
CA CYS A 95 -2.14 11.03 8.70
C CYS A 95 -1.61 12.05 7.68
N ASN A 96 -1.01 13.16 8.14
CA ASN A 96 -0.48 14.22 7.31
C ASN A 96 -1.52 14.77 6.31
N ILE A 97 -2.77 14.94 6.77
CA ILE A 97 -3.85 15.50 5.95
C ILE A 97 -3.95 16.99 6.23
N LYS A 98 -3.91 17.81 5.17
CA LYS A 98 -4.20 19.24 5.21
C LYS A 98 -5.68 19.46 4.88
N LEU A 99 -6.41 20.16 5.75
CA LEU A 99 -7.81 20.48 5.51
C LEU A 99 -7.96 21.78 4.73
N ASN A 100 -8.93 21.80 3.82
CA ASN A 100 -9.36 22.97 3.06
C ASN A 100 -10.89 22.94 2.96
N PHE A 101 -11.56 24.08 3.05
CA PHE A 101 -13.02 24.15 2.93
C PHE A 101 -13.44 25.12 1.83
N ILE A 102 -14.31 24.63 0.94
CA ILE A 102 -14.82 25.41 -0.21
C ILE A 102 -16.35 25.52 -0.17
N GLY A 103 -16.88 26.60 -0.75
CA GLY A 103 -18.31 26.89 -0.80
C GLY A 103 -18.66 28.22 -0.14
N ASN A 104 -19.95 28.49 0.01
CA ASN A 104 -20.42 29.73 0.64
C ASN A 104 -20.39 29.60 2.17
N LEU A 105 -19.18 29.72 2.74
CA LEU A 105 -18.95 29.53 4.18
C LEU A 105 -19.63 30.59 5.05
N SER A 106 -20.01 31.76 4.51
CA SER A 106 -20.73 32.79 5.27
C SER A 106 -22.17 32.41 5.61
N LEU A 107 -22.72 31.37 4.99
CA LEU A 107 -24.03 30.82 5.33
C LEU A 107 -23.98 29.88 6.54
N LEU A 108 -22.78 29.49 6.98
CA LEU A 108 -22.63 28.54 8.07
C LEU A 108 -22.89 29.22 9.43
N PRO A 109 -23.47 28.50 10.40
CA PRO A 109 -23.50 28.96 11.79
C PRO A 109 -22.09 29.35 12.26
N SER A 110 -21.96 30.46 12.99
CA SER A 110 -20.66 30.99 13.47
C SER A 110 -19.82 29.93 14.18
N LYS A 111 -20.45 29.12 15.05
CA LYS A 111 -19.80 28.01 15.76
C LYS A 111 -19.12 27.00 14.83
N ILE A 112 -19.62 26.79 13.61
CA ILE A 112 -19.04 25.86 12.63
C ILE A 112 -17.91 26.55 11.87
N PHE A 113 -18.14 27.79 11.44
CA PHE A 113 -17.13 28.58 10.76
C PHE A 113 -15.85 28.71 11.60
N ASP A 114 -15.98 28.97 12.91
CA ASP A 114 -14.85 29.06 13.82
C ASP A 114 -14.08 27.73 13.93
N GLN A 115 -14.77 26.60 13.93
CA GLN A 115 -14.13 25.28 13.99
C GLN A 115 -13.48 24.90 12.67
N ILE A 116 -14.05 25.29 11.53
CA ILE A 116 -13.41 25.17 10.22
C ILE A 116 -12.05 25.89 10.25
N LYS A 117 -12.04 27.16 10.70
CA LYS A 117 -10.79 27.95 10.72
C LYS A 117 -9.73 27.36 11.63
N LYS A 118 -10.13 26.88 12.82
CA LYS A 118 -9.22 26.15 13.72
C LYS A 118 -8.68 24.87 13.08
N ALA A 119 -9.52 24.11 12.39
CA ALA A 119 -9.10 22.87 11.75
C ALA A 119 -8.13 23.10 10.57
N GLU A 120 -8.35 24.14 9.77
CA GLU A 120 -7.40 24.59 8.73
C GLU A 120 -6.06 25.02 9.36
N GLU A 121 -6.09 25.78 10.45
CA GLU A 121 -4.87 26.26 11.14
C GLU A 121 -4.04 25.10 11.74
N VAL A 122 -4.70 24.16 12.42
CA VAL A 122 -4.08 22.97 13.03
C VAL A 122 -3.37 22.12 11.98
N THR A 123 -3.92 22.05 10.77
CA THR A 123 -3.41 21.19 9.70
C THR A 123 -2.57 21.94 8.65
N HIS A 124 -2.33 23.25 8.81
CA HIS A 124 -1.74 24.07 7.74
C HIS A 124 -0.32 23.65 7.33
N LYS A 125 0.44 23.04 8.25
CA LYS A 125 1.81 22.56 8.03
C LYS A 125 1.87 21.17 7.39
N ASN A 126 0.74 20.47 7.31
CA ASN A 126 0.70 19.17 6.66
C ASN A 126 0.87 19.34 5.15
N ASP A 127 1.65 18.46 4.55
CA ASP A 127 2.05 18.50 3.14
C ASP A 127 1.70 17.20 2.39
N GLY A 128 0.95 16.30 3.02
CA GLY A 128 0.44 15.09 2.42
C GLY A 128 -0.85 15.33 1.64
N LEU A 129 -1.94 14.66 2.03
CA LEU A 129 -3.23 14.77 1.33
C LEU A 129 -3.87 16.14 1.58
N LEU A 130 -4.19 16.90 0.53
CA LEU A 130 -5.10 18.05 0.63
C LEU A 130 -6.55 17.55 0.56
N LEU A 131 -7.19 17.44 1.73
CA LEU A 131 -8.60 17.09 1.86
C LEU A 131 -9.45 18.36 1.82
N THR A 132 -10.07 18.59 0.67
CA THR A 132 -11.04 19.66 0.46
C THR A 132 -12.45 19.19 0.79
N VAL A 133 -13.15 19.89 1.67
CA VAL A 133 -14.54 19.59 2.02
C VAL A 133 -15.44 20.70 1.46
N ALA A 134 -16.33 20.34 0.54
CA ALA A 134 -17.29 21.27 -0.04
C ALA A 134 -18.54 21.37 0.84
N VAL A 135 -18.77 22.55 1.42
CA VAL A 135 -19.85 22.82 2.38
C VAL A 135 -20.58 24.10 1.96
N SER A 136 -21.91 24.04 1.92
CA SER A 136 -22.73 25.11 1.31
C SER A 136 -22.23 25.45 -0.10
N TYR A 137 -21.78 24.43 -0.83
CA TYR A 137 -21.23 24.60 -2.16
C TYR A 137 -22.31 24.34 -3.22
N GLY A 138 -22.27 25.12 -4.29
CA GLY A 138 -23.01 24.85 -5.51
C GLY A 138 -22.31 25.52 -6.70
N ALA A 139 -22.15 24.80 -7.80
CA ALA A 139 -21.37 25.26 -8.95
C ALA A 139 -21.92 26.58 -9.54
N LYS A 140 -23.25 26.74 -9.59
CA LYS A 140 -23.88 28.00 -10.03
C LYS A 140 -23.54 29.15 -9.09
N GLN A 141 -23.56 28.91 -7.78
CA GLN A 141 -23.26 29.91 -6.77
C GLN A 141 -21.77 30.28 -6.78
N GLU A 142 -20.88 29.32 -7.05
CA GLU A 142 -19.46 29.59 -7.26
C GLU A 142 -19.23 30.48 -8.49
N ILE A 143 -19.86 30.19 -9.63
CA ILE A 143 -19.77 31.03 -10.83
C ILE A 143 -20.27 32.45 -10.54
N ILE A 144 -21.41 32.59 -9.87
CA ILE A 144 -21.95 33.90 -9.47
C ILE A 144 -20.98 34.63 -8.52
N HIS A 145 -20.38 33.91 -7.56
CA HIS A 145 -19.38 34.47 -6.66
C HIS A 145 -18.16 34.98 -7.43
N ALA A 146 -17.64 34.19 -8.36
CA ALA A 146 -16.51 34.55 -9.20
C ALA A 146 -16.80 35.79 -10.05
N ILE A 147 -17.96 35.85 -10.73
CA ILE A 147 -18.40 37.02 -11.50
C ILE A 147 -18.50 38.27 -10.61
N ASN A 148 -19.07 38.16 -9.41
CA ASN A 148 -19.15 39.30 -8.49
C ASN A 148 -17.77 39.80 -8.06
N ASN A 149 -16.78 38.92 -7.92
CA ASN A 149 -15.41 39.32 -7.60
C ASN A 149 -14.70 39.97 -8.79
N VAL A 150 -14.93 39.47 -10.00
CA VAL A 150 -14.47 40.08 -11.26
C VAL A 150 -14.99 41.52 -11.40
N ILE A 151 -16.30 41.72 -11.20
CA ILE A 151 -16.94 43.04 -11.27
C ILE A 151 -16.34 43.99 -10.22
N LYS A 152 -16.15 43.52 -8.98
CA LYS A 152 -15.51 44.32 -7.91
C LYS A 152 -14.06 44.68 -8.22
N GLY A 153 -13.37 43.85 -9.00
CA GLY A 153 -12.01 44.12 -9.47
C GLY A 153 -11.93 45.17 -10.58
N ASN A 154 -13.07 45.66 -11.11
CA ASN A 154 -13.16 46.53 -12.29
C ASN A 154 -12.40 45.96 -13.50
N ILE A 155 -12.55 44.66 -13.74
CA ILE A 155 -11.90 43.97 -14.85
C ILE A 155 -12.84 43.97 -16.06
N ASP A 156 -12.41 44.60 -17.15
CA ASP A 156 -13.23 44.78 -18.36
C ASP A 156 -13.41 43.49 -19.18
N CYS A 157 -12.42 42.60 -19.17
CA CYS A 157 -12.47 41.29 -19.81
C CYS A 157 -11.68 40.27 -18.99
N VAL A 158 -12.20 39.04 -18.90
CA VAL A 158 -11.56 37.96 -18.13
C VAL A 158 -11.35 36.76 -19.04
N LEU A 159 -10.11 36.30 -19.11
CA LEU A 159 -9.74 35.05 -19.78
C LEU A 159 -10.02 33.85 -18.85
N GLU A 160 -10.09 32.64 -19.42
CA GLU A 160 -10.38 31.42 -18.66
C GLU A 160 -9.42 31.20 -17.46
N GLU A 161 -8.11 31.33 -17.70
CA GLU A 161 -7.07 31.19 -16.66
C GLU A 161 -7.16 32.27 -15.56
N GLU A 162 -7.72 33.44 -15.90
CA GLU A 162 -7.96 34.52 -14.93
C GLU A 162 -9.24 34.26 -14.15
N PHE A 163 -10.26 33.70 -14.79
CA PHE A 163 -11.52 33.32 -14.16
C PHE A 163 -11.32 32.24 -13.09
N GLU A 164 -10.46 31.25 -13.34
CA GLU A 164 -10.13 30.18 -12.39
C GLU A 164 -9.67 30.73 -11.02
N LYS A 165 -9.00 31.88 -10.98
CA LYS A 165 -8.51 32.53 -9.75
C LYS A 165 -9.63 33.07 -8.86
N PHE A 166 -10.83 33.23 -9.40
CA PHE A 166 -12.00 33.72 -8.67
C PHE A 166 -12.94 32.60 -8.20
N LEU A 167 -12.69 31.35 -8.60
CA LEU A 167 -13.40 30.17 -8.12
C LEU A 167 -12.98 29.82 -6.68
N TYR A 168 -13.83 29.08 -5.97
CA TYR A 168 -13.44 28.50 -4.68
C TYR A 168 -12.35 27.44 -4.85
N THR A 169 -12.26 26.83 -6.02
CA THR A 169 -11.30 25.78 -6.38
C THR A 169 -9.96 26.29 -6.90
N LYS A 170 -9.69 27.61 -6.85
CA LYS A 170 -8.47 28.24 -7.42
C LYS A 170 -7.13 27.63 -6.98
N ASP A 171 -7.08 27.03 -5.80
CA ASP A 171 -5.88 26.43 -5.22
C ASP A 171 -5.80 24.90 -5.44
N LEU A 172 -6.73 24.35 -6.23
CA LEU A 172 -6.81 22.92 -6.54
C LEU A 172 -6.35 22.68 -7.99
N PRO A 173 -5.66 21.57 -8.27
CA PRO A 173 -5.37 21.17 -9.64
C PRO A 173 -6.65 20.72 -10.35
N LYS A 174 -6.55 20.56 -11.68
CA LYS A 174 -7.62 19.99 -12.50
C LYS A 174 -8.11 18.66 -11.93
N LEU A 175 -9.41 18.43 -11.99
CA LEU A 175 -10.03 17.22 -11.50
C LEU A 175 -9.80 16.06 -12.48
N ASP A 176 -9.22 14.96 -11.98
CA ASP A 176 -8.94 13.78 -12.82
C ASP A 176 -10.10 12.78 -12.77
N LEU A 177 -10.73 12.60 -11.61
CA LEU A 177 -11.80 11.62 -11.42
C LEU A 177 -12.91 12.16 -10.51
N LEU A 178 -14.16 12.08 -10.98
CA LEU A 178 -15.36 12.34 -10.20
C LEU A 178 -16.12 11.03 -9.94
N ILE A 179 -16.32 10.69 -8.67
CA ILE A 179 -17.15 9.56 -8.25
C ILE A 179 -18.44 10.09 -7.63
N ARG A 180 -19.59 9.56 -8.04
CA ARG A 180 -20.86 9.78 -7.34
C ARG A 180 -21.45 8.46 -6.88
N THR A 181 -21.70 8.33 -5.58
CA THR A 181 -22.33 7.14 -4.99
C THR A 181 -23.86 7.24 -5.04
N GLY A 182 -24.56 6.16 -4.69
CA GLY A 182 -26.03 6.22 -4.50
C GLY A 182 -26.89 5.90 -5.73
N GLY A 183 -26.31 5.46 -6.85
CA GLY A 183 -27.03 4.80 -7.97
C GLY A 183 -27.81 5.69 -8.93
N GLU A 184 -27.84 7.01 -8.72
CA GLU A 184 -28.50 7.95 -9.63
C GLU A 184 -27.59 8.30 -10.81
N LYS A 185 -27.87 7.73 -11.99
CA LYS A 185 -27.39 8.31 -13.25
C LYS A 185 -28.21 9.56 -13.54
N SER A 186 -27.80 10.72 -13.00
CA SER A 186 -28.36 11.99 -13.48
C SER A 186 -27.87 12.20 -14.92
N GLU A 187 -28.77 12.09 -15.90
CA GLU A 187 -28.56 12.27 -17.35
C GLU A 187 -28.03 13.67 -17.77
N LYS A 188 -27.48 14.47 -16.86
CA LYS A 188 -26.98 15.83 -17.13
C LYS A 188 -25.51 16.08 -16.82
N VAL A 189 -24.73 15.04 -16.48
CA VAL A 189 -23.26 15.15 -16.34
C VAL A 189 -22.51 14.51 -17.53
N ASN A 190 -23.24 14.08 -18.57
CA ASN A 190 -22.63 13.63 -19.82
C ASN A 190 -22.49 14.78 -20.81
N LYS A 191 -21.37 15.49 -20.72
CA LYS A 191 -20.59 15.92 -21.88
C LYS A 191 -19.15 16.05 -21.39
N GLU A 192 -18.31 15.15 -21.88
CA GLU A 192 -16.86 15.07 -21.64
C GLU A 192 -16.40 14.40 -20.33
N LEU A 193 -16.75 13.13 -20.15
CA LEU A 193 -15.76 12.16 -19.68
C LEU A 193 -15.97 10.86 -20.47
N PRO A 194 -14.98 10.37 -21.22
CA PRO A 194 -15.10 9.04 -21.82
C PRO A 194 -15.27 8.04 -20.69
N ALA A 195 -16.26 7.17 -20.83
CA ALA A 195 -16.44 6.02 -19.96
C ALA A 195 -15.18 5.15 -20.04
N LEU A 196 -14.25 5.36 -19.10
CA LEU A 196 -13.14 4.45 -18.88
C LEU A 196 -13.69 3.19 -18.22
N THR A 197 -14.08 2.23 -19.05
CA THR A 197 -13.86 0.83 -18.71
C THR A 197 -12.38 0.70 -18.36
N VAL A 198 -12.08 0.46 -17.07
CA VAL A 198 -10.73 0.18 -16.59
C VAL A 198 -10.32 -1.18 -17.12
N GLU A 199 -9.83 -1.22 -18.35
CA GLU A 199 -8.84 -2.23 -18.72
C GLU A 199 -7.57 -1.87 -17.94
N ASN A 200 -7.11 -2.78 -17.07
CA ASN A 200 -5.85 -2.59 -16.34
C ASN A 200 -4.74 -2.35 -17.36
N ALA A 201 -4.31 -1.10 -17.54
CA ALA A 201 -3.15 -0.79 -18.35
C ALA A 201 -1.92 -1.42 -17.68
N VAL A 202 -1.42 -2.52 -18.25
CA VAL A 202 -0.23 -3.21 -17.76
C VAL A 202 0.95 -2.25 -17.91
N ASN A 203 1.63 -1.93 -16.81
CA ASN A 203 2.88 -1.19 -16.85
C ASN A 203 3.98 -2.11 -17.39
N TYR A 204 4.24 -2.02 -18.69
CA TYR A 204 5.27 -2.82 -19.38
C TYR A 204 6.71 -2.46 -18.97
N ASN A 205 6.93 -1.38 -18.20
CA ASN A 205 8.26 -1.01 -17.71
C ASN A 205 8.67 -1.82 -16.46
N ILE A 206 7.74 -2.48 -15.77
CA ILE A 206 8.04 -3.32 -14.61
C ILE A 206 7.74 -4.77 -14.98
N ILE A 207 8.78 -5.60 -14.94
CA ILE A 207 8.70 -7.02 -15.27
C ILE A 207 9.23 -7.83 -14.08
N VAL A 208 8.30 -8.51 -13.40
CA VAL A 208 8.56 -9.33 -12.23
C VAL A 208 8.89 -10.76 -12.66
N GLY A 209 10.11 -11.20 -12.37
CA GLY A 209 10.49 -12.60 -12.37
C GLY A 209 10.00 -13.27 -11.10
N LEU A 210 9.01 -14.16 -11.21
CA LEU A 210 8.47 -14.93 -10.09
C LEU A 210 9.02 -16.35 -10.15
N LEU A 211 9.74 -16.79 -9.12
CA LEU A 211 10.22 -18.18 -9.08
C LEU A 211 9.03 -19.14 -9.05
N GLN A 212 9.00 -20.12 -9.96
CA GLN A 212 7.87 -21.04 -10.07
C GLN A 212 7.86 -22.04 -8.90
N THR A 213 6.73 -22.09 -8.20
CA THR A 213 6.44 -23.00 -7.07
C THR A 213 4.96 -23.40 -7.10
N ASP A 214 4.55 -24.40 -6.32
CA ASP A 214 3.14 -24.83 -6.25
C ASP A 214 2.18 -23.70 -5.80
N GLU A 215 2.67 -22.73 -5.03
CA GLU A 215 1.88 -21.58 -4.57
C GLU A 215 2.03 -20.33 -5.45
N SER A 216 2.87 -20.39 -6.49
CA SER A 216 3.21 -19.23 -7.32
C SER A 216 2.02 -18.64 -8.07
N GLN A 217 0.93 -19.38 -8.26
CA GLN A 217 -0.28 -18.88 -8.92
C GLN A 217 -0.99 -17.77 -8.12
N ASN A 218 -1.06 -17.88 -6.79
CA ASN A 218 -1.72 -16.85 -5.97
C ASN A 218 -0.87 -15.57 -5.92
N ILE A 219 0.45 -15.71 -5.96
CA ILE A 219 1.39 -14.59 -6.03
C ILE A 219 1.38 -13.95 -7.43
N TYR A 220 1.26 -14.75 -8.48
CA TYR A 220 1.06 -14.28 -9.85
C TYR A 220 -0.20 -13.42 -9.95
N GLU A 221 -1.30 -13.85 -9.32
CA GLU A 221 -2.52 -13.04 -9.22
C GLU A 221 -2.30 -11.73 -8.46
N ILE A 222 -1.49 -11.71 -7.39
CA ILE A 222 -1.11 -10.46 -6.70
C ILE A 222 -0.40 -9.50 -7.66
N PHE A 223 0.60 -9.95 -8.43
CA PHE A 223 1.35 -9.08 -9.32
C PHE A 223 0.55 -8.65 -10.57
N ASN A 224 -0.29 -9.54 -11.11
CA ASN A 224 -1.26 -9.15 -12.13
C ASN A 224 -2.25 -8.13 -11.61
N ASN A 225 -2.68 -8.33 -10.36
CA ASN A 225 -3.37 -7.31 -9.63
C ASN A 225 -2.46 -6.08 -9.63
N PHE A 226 -1.19 -6.04 -9.24
CA PHE A 226 -0.33 -4.83 -9.33
C PHE A 226 -0.19 -4.19 -10.72
N GLY A 227 -0.73 -4.80 -11.77
CA GLY A 227 -0.72 -4.25 -13.13
C GLY A 227 0.67 -4.34 -13.74
N VAL A 228 1.52 -5.23 -13.24
CA VAL A 228 2.88 -5.45 -13.74
C VAL A 228 2.94 -6.76 -14.51
N LYS A 229 3.87 -6.85 -15.47
CA LYS A 229 4.07 -8.09 -16.22
C LYS A 229 4.80 -9.08 -15.31
N THR A 230 4.24 -10.27 -15.13
CA THR A 230 4.89 -11.34 -14.35
C THR A 230 5.35 -12.45 -15.28
N ILE A 231 6.58 -12.91 -15.10
CA ILE A 231 7.20 -13.98 -15.87
C ILE A 231 7.71 -15.02 -14.88
N PHE A 232 7.29 -16.27 -15.07
CA PHE A 232 7.78 -17.36 -14.24
C PHE A 232 9.25 -17.66 -14.57
N ILE A 233 10.10 -17.67 -13.54
CA ILE A 233 11.45 -18.23 -13.60
C ILE A 233 11.29 -19.71 -13.28
N ASP A 234 11.05 -20.49 -14.34
CA ASP A 234 10.94 -21.95 -14.28
C ASP A 234 12.32 -22.56 -14.58
N TYR A 235 13.06 -22.92 -13.53
CA TYR A 235 14.43 -23.39 -13.70
C TYR A 235 14.50 -24.73 -14.45
N ASP A 236 13.48 -25.59 -14.37
CA ASP A 236 13.44 -26.84 -15.12
C ASP A 236 13.31 -26.60 -16.64
N LYS A 237 12.80 -25.42 -17.04
CA LYS A 237 12.76 -24.99 -18.45
C LYS A 237 13.97 -24.16 -18.86
N ILE A 238 14.55 -23.40 -17.95
CA ILE A 238 15.72 -22.55 -18.23
C ILE A 238 17.00 -23.38 -18.28
N ILE A 239 17.05 -24.47 -17.51
CA ILE A 239 18.27 -25.22 -17.24
C ILE A 239 18.05 -26.69 -17.55
N ASN A 240 18.85 -27.24 -18.46
CA ASN A 240 18.89 -28.69 -18.69
C ASN A 240 19.73 -29.36 -17.60
N LEU A 241 19.10 -29.69 -16.48
CA LEU A 241 19.78 -30.23 -15.29
C LEU A 241 20.54 -31.54 -15.55
N LYS A 242 19.98 -32.43 -16.38
CA LYS A 242 20.63 -33.72 -16.70
C LYS A 242 21.95 -33.51 -17.44
N GLU A 243 21.95 -32.62 -18.41
CA GLU A 243 23.14 -32.29 -19.20
C GLU A 243 24.24 -31.69 -18.32
N ILE A 244 23.89 -30.76 -17.44
CA ILE A 244 24.85 -30.13 -16.51
C ILE A 244 25.44 -31.15 -15.53
N GLN A 245 24.63 -32.09 -15.03
CA GLN A 245 25.11 -33.14 -14.15
C GLN A 245 26.10 -34.08 -14.86
N GLU A 246 25.77 -34.51 -16.08
CA GLU A 246 26.63 -35.38 -16.89
C GLU A 246 27.97 -34.70 -17.24
N GLU A 247 27.93 -33.40 -17.52
CA GLU A 247 29.10 -32.59 -17.86
C GLU A 247 30.13 -32.54 -16.72
N PHE A 248 29.66 -32.40 -15.47
CA PHE A 248 30.53 -32.25 -14.30
C PHE A 248 30.66 -33.50 -13.42
N ALA A 249 30.08 -34.64 -13.82
CA ALA A 249 30.06 -35.88 -13.05
C ALA A 249 31.45 -36.43 -12.66
N LYS A 250 32.51 -36.01 -13.36
CA LYS A 250 33.90 -36.45 -13.13
C LYS A 250 34.73 -35.49 -12.25
N GLN A 251 34.15 -34.38 -11.84
CA GLN A 251 34.84 -33.38 -11.00
C GLN A 251 34.70 -33.72 -9.51
N ASP A 252 35.61 -33.17 -8.70
CA ASP A 252 35.44 -33.15 -7.24
C ASP A 252 34.15 -32.43 -6.83
N GLU A 253 33.50 -32.84 -5.75
CA GLU A 253 32.17 -32.36 -5.34
C GLU A 253 32.12 -30.82 -5.15
N ILE A 254 33.18 -30.24 -4.57
CA ILE A 254 33.25 -28.78 -4.34
C ILE A 254 33.37 -28.05 -5.68
N LEU A 255 34.23 -28.57 -6.56
CA LEU A 255 34.46 -27.98 -7.88
C LEU A 255 33.22 -28.14 -8.77
N ALA A 256 32.56 -29.31 -8.73
CA ALA A 256 31.33 -29.58 -9.44
C ALA A 256 30.23 -28.60 -9.01
N LYS A 257 30.01 -28.40 -7.71
CA LYS A 257 29.01 -27.45 -7.20
C LYS A 257 29.27 -26.02 -7.71
N LYS A 258 30.53 -25.58 -7.71
CA LYS A 258 30.92 -24.27 -8.22
C LYS A 258 30.64 -24.12 -9.71
N LEU A 259 31.05 -25.10 -10.52
CA LEU A 259 30.86 -25.08 -11.98
C LEU A 259 29.37 -25.14 -12.35
N ILE A 260 28.59 -25.96 -11.65
CA ILE A 260 27.13 -26.03 -11.80
C ILE A 260 26.51 -24.66 -11.48
N LEU A 261 26.90 -24.02 -10.38
CA LEU A 261 26.40 -22.70 -10.01
C LEU A 261 26.75 -21.63 -11.05
N ASP A 262 27.98 -21.62 -11.54
CA ASP A 262 28.41 -20.68 -12.58
C ASP A 262 27.60 -20.88 -13.87
N ARG A 263 27.31 -22.14 -14.24
CA ARG A 263 26.46 -22.49 -15.38
C ARG A 263 25.02 -22.01 -15.18
N ILE A 264 24.43 -22.28 -14.02
CA ILE A 264 23.09 -21.80 -13.64
C ILE A 264 23.04 -20.27 -13.72
N LYS A 265 24.07 -19.57 -13.19
CA LYS A 265 24.16 -18.10 -13.24
C LYS A 265 24.10 -17.58 -14.67
N VAL A 266 24.84 -18.19 -15.59
CA VAL A 266 24.86 -17.77 -17.00
C VAL A 266 23.48 -17.92 -17.65
N GLU A 267 22.84 -19.09 -17.52
CA GLU A 267 21.55 -19.36 -18.16
C GLU A 267 20.42 -18.50 -17.55
N VAL A 268 20.39 -18.36 -16.22
CA VAL A 268 19.40 -17.50 -15.53
C VAL A 268 19.61 -16.02 -15.86
N ALA A 269 20.86 -15.54 -15.90
CA ALA A 269 21.15 -14.15 -16.28
C ALA A 269 20.73 -13.85 -17.72
N LYS A 270 20.97 -14.81 -18.63
CA LYS A 270 20.52 -14.73 -20.02
C LYS A 270 18.99 -14.64 -20.09
N PHE A 271 18.27 -15.51 -19.39
CA PHE A 271 16.81 -15.49 -19.33
C PHE A 271 16.27 -14.16 -18.78
N ILE A 272 16.81 -13.68 -17.64
CA ILE A 272 16.44 -12.39 -17.04
C ILE A 272 16.61 -11.25 -18.04
N LYS A 273 17.73 -11.22 -18.76
CA LYS A 273 18.02 -10.19 -19.76
C LYS A 273 17.08 -10.27 -20.97
N GLU A 274 16.84 -11.46 -21.52
CA GLU A 274 15.95 -11.67 -22.67
C GLU A 274 14.51 -11.28 -22.35
N GLN A 275 14.05 -11.62 -21.14
CA GLN A 275 12.72 -11.30 -20.65
C GLN A 275 12.60 -9.88 -20.09
N LYS A 276 13.72 -9.14 -20.02
CA LYS A 276 13.82 -7.79 -19.44
C LYS A 276 13.31 -7.70 -17.99
N ILE A 277 13.51 -8.77 -17.22
CA ILE A 277 13.13 -8.84 -15.81
C ILE A 277 13.96 -7.82 -15.02
N ASN A 278 13.28 -6.95 -14.26
CA ASN A 278 13.91 -5.91 -13.43
C ASN A 278 13.43 -5.92 -11.98
N ARG A 279 12.54 -6.86 -11.63
CA ARG A 279 12.09 -7.18 -10.28
C ARG A 279 12.12 -8.69 -10.12
N ILE A 280 12.62 -9.22 -9.01
CA ILE A 280 12.61 -10.66 -8.76
C ILE A 280 11.94 -10.92 -7.41
N PHE A 281 10.97 -11.82 -7.41
CA PHE A 281 10.29 -12.28 -6.20
C PHE A 281 10.58 -13.75 -5.95
N ILE A 282 11.13 -14.06 -4.76
CA ILE A 282 11.42 -15.42 -4.33
C ILE A 282 10.45 -15.79 -3.21
N SER A 283 9.51 -16.69 -3.51
CA SER A 283 8.49 -17.18 -2.58
C SER A 283 8.99 -18.29 -1.64
N ASP A 284 8.13 -18.71 -0.72
CA ASP A 284 8.38 -19.80 0.22
C ASP A 284 8.38 -21.22 -0.39
N ASN A 285 8.70 -22.22 0.44
CA ASN A 285 9.08 -23.59 0.14
C ASN A 285 8.19 -24.63 0.84
N PHE A 286 6.92 -24.33 1.15
CA PHE A 286 6.02 -25.21 1.91
C PHE A 286 5.97 -26.69 1.46
N HIS A 287 6.27 -26.97 0.18
CA HIS A 287 6.21 -28.32 -0.38
C HIS A 287 7.45 -28.79 -1.15
N SER A 288 8.50 -27.97 -1.32
CA SER A 288 9.71 -28.38 -2.05
C SER A 288 10.74 -29.03 -1.14
N ALA A 289 10.35 -30.05 -0.39
CA ALA A 289 11.34 -30.95 0.18
C ALA A 289 12.06 -31.65 -0.99
N LEU A 290 13.40 -31.55 -1.04
CA LEU A 290 14.32 -32.37 -1.85
C LEU A 290 14.80 -31.90 -3.25
N ASN A 291 14.73 -30.62 -3.66
CA ASN A 291 15.51 -30.18 -4.84
C ASN A 291 16.77 -29.38 -4.43
N PRO A 292 17.97 -30.01 -4.35
CA PRO A 292 19.21 -29.34 -3.96
C PRO A 292 19.64 -28.22 -4.92
N TYR A 293 19.09 -28.18 -6.14
CA TYR A 293 19.43 -27.18 -7.15
C TYR A 293 18.61 -25.89 -7.02
N ARG A 294 17.46 -25.89 -6.34
CA ARG A 294 16.71 -24.66 -6.07
C ARG A 294 17.55 -23.67 -5.26
N GLN A 295 18.29 -24.19 -4.28
CA GLN A 295 19.22 -23.39 -3.50
C GLN A 295 20.31 -22.76 -4.37
N LEU A 296 20.84 -23.53 -5.35
CA LEU A 296 21.82 -23.01 -6.32
C LEU A 296 21.20 -21.96 -7.25
N VAL A 297 19.92 -22.09 -7.63
CA VAL A 297 19.20 -21.08 -8.41
C VAL A 297 18.99 -19.80 -7.60
N ASN A 298 18.57 -19.90 -6.33
CA ASN A 298 18.42 -18.75 -5.44
C ASN A 298 19.77 -18.05 -5.21
N GLU A 299 20.85 -18.81 -5.01
CA GLU A 299 22.21 -18.29 -4.91
C GLU A 299 22.64 -17.58 -6.21
N ALA A 300 22.34 -18.17 -7.37
CA ALA A 300 22.64 -17.55 -8.66
C ALA A 300 21.88 -16.24 -8.87
N ILE A 301 20.59 -16.19 -8.53
CA ILE A 301 19.76 -14.97 -8.59
C ILE A 301 20.37 -13.87 -7.72
N VAL A 302 20.76 -14.18 -6.48
CA VAL A 302 21.40 -13.20 -5.59
C VAL A 302 22.70 -12.69 -6.19
N LYS A 303 23.54 -13.56 -6.76
CA LYS A 303 24.77 -13.13 -7.43
C LYS A 303 24.48 -12.23 -8.65
N ILE A 304 23.42 -12.53 -9.41
CA ILE A 304 22.99 -11.71 -10.56
C ILE A 304 22.53 -10.33 -10.09
N VAL A 305 21.80 -10.24 -8.99
CA VAL A 305 21.34 -8.98 -8.39
C VAL A 305 22.51 -8.20 -7.79
N ASP A 306 23.44 -8.87 -7.09
CA ASP A 306 24.68 -8.26 -6.56
C ASP A 306 25.54 -7.65 -7.69
N ASP A 307 25.58 -8.30 -8.87
CA ASP A 307 26.30 -7.85 -10.06
C ASP A 307 25.51 -6.77 -10.85
N ASN A 308 24.21 -6.58 -10.59
CA ASN A 308 23.35 -5.64 -11.28
C ASN A 308 22.33 -4.95 -10.34
N PRO A 309 22.69 -3.81 -9.73
CA PRO A 309 21.85 -3.14 -8.73
C PRO A 309 20.56 -2.53 -9.29
N THR A 310 20.34 -2.53 -10.61
CA THR A 310 19.07 -2.07 -11.20
C THR A 310 17.95 -3.11 -11.09
N ILE A 311 18.28 -4.34 -10.69
CA ILE A 311 17.30 -5.40 -10.43
C ILE A 311 17.00 -5.40 -8.94
N HIS A 312 15.73 -5.19 -8.57
CA HIS A 312 15.34 -5.27 -7.17
C HIS A 312 14.86 -6.66 -6.81
N LEU A 313 15.14 -7.09 -5.59
CA LEU A 313 14.84 -8.41 -5.06
C LEU A 313 13.94 -8.29 -3.83
N LEU A 314 12.94 -9.16 -3.75
CA LEU A 314 12.13 -9.38 -2.56
C LEU A 314 12.06 -10.89 -2.34
N ALA A 315 12.53 -11.36 -1.18
CA ALA A 315 12.40 -12.76 -0.79
C ALA A 315 11.64 -12.89 0.53
N ILE A 316 10.88 -13.98 0.64
CA ILE A 316 10.05 -14.28 1.81
C ILE A 316 10.32 -15.69 2.31
N CYS A 317 10.22 -15.90 3.63
CA CYS A 317 10.32 -17.18 4.32
C CYS A 317 11.47 -18.08 3.81
N GLY A 318 11.18 -19.22 3.18
CA GLY A 318 12.17 -20.13 2.60
C GLY A 318 13.10 -19.47 1.58
N GLY A 319 12.62 -18.47 0.85
CA GLY A 319 13.46 -17.65 -0.03
C GLY A 319 14.54 -16.90 0.74
N LEU A 320 14.22 -16.27 1.87
CA LEU A 320 15.22 -15.65 2.75
C LEU A 320 16.18 -16.72 3.31
N GLN A 321 15.65 -17.85 3.78
CA GLN A 321 16.46 -18.92 4.37
C GLN A 321 17.48 -19.49 3.38
N ASP A 322 17.08 -19.73 2.13
CA ASP A 322 17.96 -20.23 1.06
C ASP A 322 19.09 -19.25 0.77
N ILE A 323 18.78 -17.95 0.71
CA ILE A 323 19.76 -16.88 0.49
C ILE A 323 20.77 -16.83 1.64
N MET A 324 20.28 -16.87 2.89
CA MET A 324 21.13 -16.84 4.07
C MET A 324 22.01 -18.07 4.17
N HIS A 325 21.47 -19.26 3.89
CA HIS A 325 22.27 -20.48 3.85
C HIS A 325 23.35 -20.43 2.77
N ALA A 326 23.07 -19.86 1.59
CA ALA A 326 24.08 -19.68 0.54
C ALA A 326 25.22 -18.73 0.96
N LYS A 327 24.98 -17.87 1.96
CA LYS A 327 25.97 -16.99 2.58
C LYS A 327 26.57 -17.58 3.87
N GLU A 328 26.31 -18.86 4.15
CA GLU A 328 26.71 -19.60 5.36
C GLU A 328 26.26 -18.91 6.66
N ILE A 329 25.07 -18.33 6.64
CA ILE A 329 24.38 -17.81 7.83
C ILE A 329 23.47 -18.91 8.38
N GLU A 330 23.59 -19.19 9.68
CA GLU A 330 22.87 -20.29 10.33
C GLU A 330 21.36 -20.02 10.40
N ILE A 331 20.56 -21.04 10.02
CA ILE A 331 19.10 -21.05 10.14
C ILE A 331 18.71 -21.99 11.29
N THR A 332 17.93 -21.49 12.24
CA THR A 332 17.40 -22.26 13.38
C THR A 332 16.00 -22.76 13.10
N ASN A 333 15.73 -24.04 13.41
CA ASN A 333 14.39 -24.62 13.30
C ASN A 333 13.52 -24.18 14.48
N VAL A 334 12.42 -23.48 14.18
CA VAL A 334 11.50 -22.90 15.16
C VAL A 334 10.52 -23.94 15.72
N VAL A 335 10.41 -25.12 15.08
CA VAL A 335 9.46 -26.18 15.45
C VAL A 335 9.77 -26.85 16.81
N ASN A 336 10.99 -26.72 17.32
CA ASN A 336 11.44 -27.38 18.55
C ASN A 336 11.64 -26.45 19.77
N ASP A 337 11.37 -25.16 19.66
CA ASP A 337 11.55 -24.24 20.78
C ASP A 337 10.20 -23.99 21.48
N GLU A 338 9.94 -24.72 22.57
CA GLU A 338 8.70 -24.65 23.37
C GLU A 338 8.42 -23.26 23.97
N LYS A 339 9.31 -22.28 23.79
CA LYS A 339 9.31 -21.07 24.60
C LYS A 339 8.48 -19.91 24.09
N ASN A 340 8.36 -19.57 22.80
CA ASN A 340 7.62 -18.34 22.44
C ASN A 340 7.10 -18.19 20.99
N HIS A 341 7.57 -18.98 20.01
CA HIS A 341 6.95 -18.96 18.68
C HIS A 341 5.70 -19.84 18.68
N LEU A 342 4.52 -19.24 18.58
CA LEU A 342 3.27 -19.96 18.32
C LEU A 342 3.51 -20.95 17.16
N LYS A 343 3.17 -22.24 17.37
CA LYS A 343 3.30 -23.31 16.37
C LYS A 343 3.01 -22.77 14.97
N SER A 344 4.05 -22.70 14.13
CA SER A 344 3.96 -22.17 12.77
C SER A 344 2.82 -22.84 12.02
N ALA A 345 1.90 -22.05 11.45
CA ALA A 345 0.80 -22.63 10.69
C ALA A 345 1.30 -23.25 9.38
N SER A 346 0.78 -24.42 9.00
CA SER A 346 1.25 -25.15 7.82
C SER A 346 0.89 -24.52 6.46
N TYR A 347 0.15 -23.41 6.44
CA TYR A 347 -0.29 -22.74 5.20
C TYR A 347 -0.55 -21.26 5.47
N PRO A 348 0.28 -20.31 4.99
CA PRO A 348 0.23 -18.87 5.28
C PRO A 348 -1.05 -18.20 4.77
N GLN A 349 -1.78 -18.91 3.90
CA GLN A 349 -3.02 -18.47 3.30
C GLN A 349 -4.28 -19.04 3.97
N LYS A 350 -4.23 -19.67 5.16
CA LYS A 350 -5.44 -20.00 5.94
C LYS A 350 -6.06 -18.76 6.62
N GLU A 351 -7.38 -18.75 6.81
CA GLU A 351 -8.11 -17.57 7.33
C GLU A 351 -7.75 -17.21 8.77
N ASN A 352 -7.41 -18.21 9.59
CA ASN A 352 -7.21 -18.05 11.03
C ASN A 352 -5.74 -18.16 11.46
N ILE A 353 -4.80 -17.77 10.59
CA ILE A 353 -3.39 -17.80 10.98
C ILE A 353 -3.13 -16.68 11.98
N PRO A 354 -2.47 -17.00 13.10
CA PRO A 354 -2.04 -15.99 14.06
C PRO A 354 -1.09 -15.00 13.39
N LEU A 355 -1.35 -13.72 13.61
CA LEU A 355 -0.39 -12.70 13.22
C LEU A 355 0.66 -12.55 14.33
N GLN A 356 1.93 -12.49 13.96
CA GLN A 356 3.03 -12.17 14.85
C GLN A 356 3.41 -10.71 14.69
N GLN A 357 3.66 -10.07 15.82
CA GLN A 357 4.16 -8.71 15.83
C GLN A 357 5.62 -8.69 15.36
N ILE A 358 5.90 -7.74 14.48
CA ILE A 358 7.23 -7.45 13.97
C ILE A 358 7.55 -6.01 14.33
N LYS A 359 8.72 -5.81 14.95
CA LYS A 359 9.28 -4.52 15.36
C LYS A 359 10.31 -4.06 14.34
N ILE A 360 10.05 -2.95 13.68
CA ILE A 360 10.88 -2.43 12.59
C ILE A 360 11.94 -1.50 13.17
N VAL A 361 13.19 -1.75 12.77
CA VAL A 361 14.39 -1.08 13.26
C VAL A 361 14.43 0.37 12.75
N PRO A 362 14.59 1.37 13.63
CA PRO A 362 14.77 2.76 13.23
C PRO A 362 16.03 2.94 12.36
N GLY A 363 15.93 3.76 11.32
CA GLY A 363 16.96 4.02 10.32
C GLY A 363 16.99 3.04 9.13
N SER A 364 16.18 1.98 9.14
CA SER A 364 16.13 1.00 8.05
C SER A 364 15.39 1.54 6.82
N SER A 365 15.61 0.94 5.63
CA SER A 365 14.83 1.25 4.43
C SER A 365 13.36 0.88 4.63
N LEU A 366 13.09 -0.17 5.41
CA LEU A 366 11.74 -0.60 5.76
C LEU A 366 10.97 0.48 6.54
N GLU A 367 11.64 1.22 7.42
CA GLU A 367 11.03 2.37 8.12
C GLU A 367 10.38 3.35 7.15
N LYS A 368 11.10 3.74 6.09
CA LYS A 368 10.63 4.74 5.12
C LYS A 368 9.32 4.35 4.44
N VAL A 369 9.12 3.03 4.28
CA VAL A 369 7.89 2.46 3.72
C VAL A 369 6.79 2.48 4.77
N VAL A 370 7.07 2.01 5.98
CA VAL A 370 6.01 1.81 6.99
C VAL A 370 5.61 3.08 7.74
N ALA A 371 6.48 4.08 7.85
CA ALA A 371 6.23 5.33 8.56
C ALA A 371 5.08 6.15 7.96
N ARG A 372 4.69 5.85 6.71
CA ARG A 372 3.50 6.41 6.06
C ARG A 372 2.18 5.87 6.62
N PHE A 373 2.23 4.75 7.34
CA PHE A 373 1.06 3.98 7.79
C PHE A 373 1.01 3.77 9.30
N LEU A 374 2.17 3.81 9.95
CA LEU A 374 2.35 3.46 11.35
C LEU A 374 2.99 4.64 12.09
N LEU A 375 2.63 4.80 13.36
CA LEU A 375 3.30 5.74 14.25
C LEU A 375 4.40 5.00 15.03
N PRO A 376 5.57 5.61 15.22
CA PRO A 376 6.62 5.02 16.05
C PRO A 376 6.26 5.09 17.53
N ASN A 377 6.87 4.23 18.33
CA ASN A 377 6.85 4.37 19.79
C ASN A 377 7.85 5.45 20.26
N GLN A 378 7.95 5.67 21.57
CA GLN A 378 8.83 6.68 22.17
C GLN A 378 10.32 6.52 21.81
N ASN A 379 10.74 5.32 21.40
CA ASN A 379 12.12 5.00 21.02
C ASN A 379 12.31 4.97 19.49
N GLY A 380 11.33 5.43 18.70
CA GLY A 380 11.39 5.47 17.25
C GLY A 380 11.00 4.16 16.54
N TRP A 381 10.67 3.09 17.27
CA TRP A 381 10.36 1.79 16.66
C TRP A 381 8.93 1.72 16.15
N PHE A 382 8.75 1.10 14.97
CA PHE A 382 7.43 0.82 14.41
C PHE A 382 7.02 -0.63 14.68
N SER A 383 5.72 -0.92 14.67
CA SER A 383 5.20 -2.28 14.86
C SER A 383 4.09 -2.59 13.89
N THR A 384 4.20 -3.72 13.20
CA THR A 384 3.15 -4.29 12.33
C THR A 384 2.98 -5.77 12.65
N TYR A 385 2.03 -6.44 11.98
CA TYR A 385 1.75 -7.85 12.24
C TYR A 385 1.65 -8.67 10.95
N PHE A 386 2.51 -9.67 10.75
CA PHE A 386 2.42 -10.55 9.59
C PHE A 386 2.08 -11.99 9.99
N PRO A 387 1.54 -12.81 9.07
CA PRO A 387 1.21 -14.20 9.33
C PRO A 387 2.46 -14.99 9.78
N ASN A 388 2.35 -15.62 10.95
CA ASN A 388 3.38 -16.49 11.52
C ASN A 388 3.19 -17.92 10.99
N ALA A 389 3.85 -18.20 9.87
CA ALA A 389 3.76 -19.46 9.16
C ALA A 389 5.12 -19.85 8.58
N HIS A 390 6.19 -19.82 9.38
CA HIS A 390 7.52 -20.25 8.94
C HIS A 390 8.13 -21.26 9.92
N SER A 391 8.84 -22.27 9.40
CA SER A 391 9.43 -23.35 10.20
C SER A 391 10.89 -23.09 10.59
N GLY A 392 11.58 -22.20 9.87
CA GLY A 392 12.96 -21.77 10.13
C GLY A 392 13.03 -20.26 10.37
N THR A 393 14.10 -19.81 11.01
CA THR A 393 14.40 -18.38 11.20
C THR A 393 15.90 -18.13 11.13
N VAL A 394 16.29 -16.94 10.68
CA VAL A 394 17.68 -16.50 10.72
C VAL A 394 18.10 -16.33 12.17
N SER A 395 19.06 -17.15 12.61
CA SER A 395 19.51 -17.15 14.00
C SER A 395 20.14 -15.81 14.36
N ASN A 396 19.81 -15.29 15.54
CA ASN A 396 20.25 -13.98 16.00
C ASN A 396 21.55 -14.04 16.84
N THR A 397 22.38 -15.07 16.64
CA THR A 397 23.66 -15.23 17.32
C THR A 397 24.63 -14.11 16.99
N THR A 398 25.57 -13.82 17.90
CA THR A 398 26.61 -12.81 17.68
C THR A 398 27.42 -13.08 16.42
N GLU A 399 27.67 -14.36 16.11
CA GLU A 399 28.40 -14.76 14.90
C GLU A 399 27.61 -14.45 13.63
N ASN A 400 26.32 -14.83 13.57
CA ASN A 400 25.46 -14.50 12.44
C ASN A 400 25.33 -12.99 12.22
N ARG A 401 25.19 -12.20 13.30
CA ARG A 401 25.13 -10.73 13.20
C ARG A 401 26.40 -10.15 12.59
N ARG A 402 27.58 -10.57 13.07
CA ARG A 402 28.87 -10.14 12.52
C ARG A 402 28.99 -10.53 11.05
N ARG A 403 28.56 -11.73 10.70
CA ARG A 403 28.61 -12.23 9.32
C ARG A 403 27.68 -11.45 8.39
N LEU A 404 26.44 -11.18 8.83
CA LEU A 404 25.51 -10.30 8.12
C LEU A 404 26.13 -8.93 7.85
N GLU A 405 26.72 -8.30 8.87
CA GLU A 405 27.38 -6.99 8.75
C GLU A 405 28.56 -7.03 7.77
N LEU A 406 29.42 -8.05 7.86
CA LEU A 406 30.57 -8.24 6.95
C LEU A 406 30.13 -8.42 5.48
N LEU A 407 28.97 -9.03 5.27
CA LEU A 407 28.38 -9.22 3.95
C LEU A 407 27.57 -8.01 3.46
N GLY A 408 27.46 -6.95 4.27
CA GLY A 408 26.76 -5.73 3.93
C GLY A 408 25.24 -5.77 4.13
N TYR A 409 24.74 -6.74 4.90
CA TYR A 409 23.33 -6.80 5.32
C TYR A 409 23.12 -6.04 6.63
N LYS A 410 21.92 -5.47 6.78
CA LYS A 410 21.46 -4.86 8.02
C LYS A 410 20.16 -5.51 8.46
N ILE A 411 19.96 -5.59 9.78
CA ILE A 411 18.69 -6.08 10.32
C ILE A 411 17.65 -4.96 10.21
N ALA A 412 16.53 -5.25 9.57
CA ALA A 412 15.44 -4.31 9.34
C ALA A 412 14.26 -4.53 10.30
N ALA A 413 14.08 -5.75 10.83
CA ALA A 413 13.04 -6.01 11.82
C ALA A 413 13.31 -7.23 12.71
N PHE A 414 12.69 -7.23 13.90
CA PHE A 414 12.72 -8.33 14.86
C PHE A 414 11.31 -8.78 15.25
N ALA A 415 11.18 -10.06 15.59
CA ALA A 415 10.06 -10.62 16.31
C ALA A 415 10.06 -10.18 17.79
N ASN A 416 8.97 -10.46 18.50
CA ASN A 416 8.84 -10.13 19.93
C ASN A 416 9.82 -10.88 20.84
N ASP A 417 10.22 -12.08 20.47
CA ASP A 417 11.23 -12.91 21.14
C ASP A 417 12.67 -12.60 20.69
N GLY A 418 12.84 -11.60 19.82
CA GLY A 418 14.14 -11.11 19.39
C GLY A 418 14.72 -11.85 18.19
N LEU A 419 13.99 -12.74 17.53
CA LEU A 419 14.44 -13.36 16.28
C LEU A 419 14.37 -12.38 15.11
N ILE A 420 15.21 -12.60 14.08
CA ILE A 420 15.30 -11.71 12.92
C ILE A 420 14.11 -11.99 11.99
N GLU A 421 13.33 -10.95 11.71
CA GLU A 421 12.12 -11.04 10.86
C GLU A 421 12.28 -10.37 9.51
N ALA A 422 13.19 -9.39 9.42
CA ALA A 422 13.55 -8.80 8.16
C ALA A 422 15.01 -8.36 8.16
N ILE A 423 15.65 -8.48 7.00
CA ILE A 423 16.97 -7.92 6.73
C ILE A 423 16.89 -7.11 5.43
N GLU A 424 17.82 -6.19 5.28
CA GLU A 424 18.03 -5.44 4.04
C GLU A 424 19.48 -5.57 3.58
N ASP A 425 19.70 -5.59 2.26
CA ASP A 425 21.05 -5.57 1.68
C ASP A 425 21.55 -4.15 1.40
N LYS A 426 22.79 -4.06 0.88
CA LYS A 426 23.43 -2.81 0.45
C LYS A 426 22.69 -2.04 -0.66
N HIS A 427 21.74 -2.68 -1.35
CA HIS A 427 20.89 -2.10 -2.39
C HIS A 427 19.47 -1.81 -1.88
N SER A 428 19.28 -1.85 -0.56
CA SER A 428 18.00 -1.70 0.13
C SER A 428 16.97 -2.78 -0.18
N ASN A 429 17.31 -3.86 -0.91
CA ASN A 429 16.38 -4.98 -1.10
C ASN A 429 16.03 -5.56 0.27
N ILE A 430 14.75 -5.89 0.48
CA ILE A 430 14.26 -6.34 1.78
C ILE A 430 13.87 -7.79 1.68
N TYR A 431 14.25 -8.57 2.69
CA TYR A 431 14.00 -9.99 2.78
C TYR A 431 13.27 -10.26 4.09
N PHE A 432 12.15 -10.98 4.03
CA PHE A 432 11.27 -11.21 5.18
C PHE A 432 11.27 -12.68 5.58
N GLN A 433 11.22 -12.95 6.88
CA GLN A 433 10.94 -14.28 7.41
C GLN A 433 9.43 -14.60 7.37
N SER A 434 8.60 -13.57 7.56
CA SER A 434 7.14 -13.64 7.58
C SER A 434 6.48 -13.52 6.19
N HIS A 435 5.22 -13.96 6.11
CA HIS A 435 4.42 -14.02 4.88
C HIS A 435 3.53 -12.80 4.63
N LEU A 436 4.13 -11.66 4.32
CA LEU A 436 3.36 -10.43 4.06
C LEU A 436 2.43 -10.54 2.83
N GLU A 437 2.84 -11.28 1.81
CA GLU A 437 2.09 -11.54 0.59
C GLU A 437 0.75 -12.25 0.87
N ALA A 438 0.71 -13.12 1.88
CA ALA A 438 -0.52 -13.83 2.24
C ALA A 438 -1.61 -12.92 2.80
N LEU A 439 -1.26 -11.72 3.30
CA LEU A 439 -2.23 -10.69 3.66
C LEU A 439 -2.85 -10.01 2.44
N VAL A 440 -2.12 -9.96 1.32
CA VAL A 440 -2.52 -9.28 0.08
C VAL A 440 -3.41 -10.17 -0.78
N VAL A 441 -3.14 -11.49 -0.85
CA VAL A 441 -4.02 -12.48 -1.53
C VAL A 441 -5.48 -12.39 -1.05
N LYS A 442 -5.71 -11.95 0.19
CA LYS A 442 -7.03 -11.99 0.84
C LYS A 442 -7.70 -10.64 1.09
N SER A 443 -7.18 -9.55 0.52
CA SER A 443 -7.74 -8.21 0.76
C SER A 443 -9.23 -8.09 0.41
N ASP A 444 -9.71 -8.86 -0.55
CA ASP A 444 -11.09 -8.73 -1.08
C ASP A 444 -12.17 -9.49 -0.28
N LYS A 445 -11.80 -10.40 0.65
CA LYS A 445 -12.77 -11.34 1.25
C LYS A 445 -13.22 -11.04 2.69
N ASN A 446 -12.59 -10.12 3.42
CA ASN A 446 -12.72 -10.07 4.89
C ASN A 446 -13.28 -8.75 5.46
N SER A 447 -14.56 -8.47 5.22
CA SER A 447 -15.25 -7.24 5.70
C SER A 447 -16.04 -7.38 7.01
N ARG A 448 -15.90 -8.44 7.84
CA ARG A 448 -16.62 -8.55 9.12
C ARG A 448 -15.83 -9.29 10.21
N LEU A 449 -15.40 -8.58 11.28
CA LEU A 449 -15.28 -8.99 12.71
C LEU A 449 -14.19 -8.17 13.43
N SER A 450 -14.35 -7.95 14.74
CA SER A 450 -13.64 -6.96 15.58
C SER A 450 -12.10 -7.09 15.68
N SER A 451 -11.48 -8.15 15.16
CA SER A 451 -10.02 -8.30 14.96
C SER A 451 -9.50 -7.64 13.67
N GLN A 452 -10.37 -6.97 12.91
CA GLN A 452 -10.08 -6.36 11.60
C GLN A 452 -9.05 -5.24 11.63
N LYS A 453 -8.98 -4.36 12.64
CA LYS A 453 -8.17 -3.13 12.53
C LYS A 453 -6.68 -3.43 12.38
N VAL A 454 -6.14 -4.36 13.18
CA VAL A 454 -4.73 -4.78 13.11
C VAL A 454 -4.44 -5.48 11.78
N ARG A 455 -5.31 -6.41 11.37
CA ARG A 455 -5.13 -7.13 10.10
C ARG A 455 -5.25 -6.20 8.89
N GLN A 456 -6.20 -5.26 8.89
CA GLN A 456 -6.35 -4.23 7.85
C GLN A 456 -5.12 -3.34 7.75
N VAL A 457 -4.66 -2.79 8.88
CA VAL A 457 -3.43 -1.98 8.90
C VAL A 457 -2.24 -2.79 8.40
N SER A 458 -2.12 -4.05 8.83
CA SER A 458 -1.03 -4.93 8.38
C SER A 458 -1.12 -5.29 6.90
N THR A 459 -2.33 -5.48 6.36
CA THR A 459 -2.56 -5.66 4.92
C THR A 459 -2.14 -4.40 4.15
N LEU A 460 -2.46 -3.20 4.63
CA LEU A 460 -2.03 -1.95 3.99
C LEU A 460 -0.49 -1.81 4.01
N VAL A 461 0.14 -2.17 5.13
CA VAL A 461 1.61 -2.18 5.25
C VAL A 461 2.21 -3.21 4.28
N ALA A 462 1.63 -4.41 4.17
CA ALA A 462 2.09 -5.42 3.22
C ALA A 462 1.96 -4.94 1.76
N ILE A 463 0.82 -4.32 1.41
CA ILE A 463 0.62 -3.70 0.09
C ILE A 463 1.70 -2.64 -0.17
N ALA A 464 1.98 -1.79 0.82
CA ALA A 464 2.99 -0.74 0.68
C ALA A 464 4.40 -1.30 0.46
N ILE A 465 4.76 -2.39 1.15
CA ILE A 465 6.05 -3.08 0.97
C ILE A 465 6.17 -3.68 -0.43
N ILE A 466 5.12 -4.37 -0.91
CA ILE A 466 5.12 -4.92 -2.28
C ILE A 466 5.18 -3.78 -3.31
N ASN A 467 4.43 -2.71 -3.10
CA ASN A 467 4.43 -1.56 -3.98
C ASN A 467 5.81 -0.86 -4.02
N ASP A 468 6.45 -0.70 -2.88
CA ASP A 468 7.81 -0.17 -2.82
C ASP A 468 8.79 -1.09 -3.55
N PHE A 469 8.73 -2.41 -3.37
CA PHE A 469 9.51 -3.35 -4.17
C PHE A 469 9.31 -3.16 -5.69
N LEU A 470 8.07 -2.96 -6.15
CA LEU A 470 7.77 -2.79 -7.57
C LEU A 470 8.25 -1.44 -8.13
N HIS A 471 8.11 -0.35 -7.37
CA HIS A 471 8.25 1.01 -7.89
C HIS A 471 9.45 1.79 -7.37
N ARG A 472 10.28 1.20 -6.49
CA ARG A 472 11.51 1.83 -6.02
C ARG A 472 12.44 2.12 -7.20
N VAL A 473 13.00 3.32 -7.22
CA VAL A 473 13.92 3.83 -8.26
C VAL A 473 15.36 3.63 -7.83
#